data_AF-A0A7H1N0I5-F1
#
_entry.id   AF-A0A7H1N0I5-F1
#
_cell.length_a   1.000
_cell.length_b   1.000
_cell.length_c   1.000
_cell.angle_alpha   90.00
_cell.angle_beta   90.00
_cell.angle_gamma   90.00
#
_symmetry.space_group_name_H-M   'P 1'
#
loop_
_entity.id
_entity.type
_entity.pdbx_description
1 polymer ?
#
loop_
_entity_poly.entity_id
_entity_poly.type
_entity_poly.pdbx_seq_one_letter_code
_entity_poly.pdbx_strand_id
1 'polypeptide(L)'
;MAMPLGGPDPTLLEGEETGAPITPLTEIPRAMRERLANASPDLLREFKCLALNVYWEAKGEPLVGQMAVAAVTLNRLGNPRFPKSVCEVVWQGVESGRANCQFSWACDQRGDRPLEDIPWQRAQQVAYRAMFLDPFDPTNGALYFHAIYVRPQWADEKARIMRIGRHIFYGENPTLPSLINVANRS
;
A
#
# COMPACT_ATOMS: atom_id res chain seq x y z
N MET A 1 -48.91 -46.83 -1.09
CA MET A 1 -48.57 -46.21 -2.39
C MET A 1 -47.79 -44.95 -2.09
N ALA A 2 -46.53 -44.91 -2.51
CA ALA A 2 -45.57 -43.84 -2.20
C ALA A 2 -45.78 -42.63 -3.13
N MET A 3 -45.70 -41.42 -2.57
CA MET A 3 -45.56 -40.17 -3.33
C MET A 3 -44.06 -39.89 -3.55
N PRO A 4 -43.62 -39.44 -4.74
CA PRO A 4 -42.21 -39.22 -4.99
C PRO A 4 -41.75 -37.88 -4.40
N LEU A 5 -40.52 -37.91 -3.88
CA LEU A 5 -39.75 -36.79 -3.36
C LEU A 5 -39.32 -35.87 -4.52
N GLY A 6 -39.81 -34.64 -4.55
CA GLY A 6 -39.28 -33.59 -5.42
C GLY A 6 -38.00 -33.02 -4.81
N GLY A 7 -36.84 -33.30 -5.42
CA GLY A 7 -35.59 -32.64 -5.10
C GLY A 7 -35.58 -31.18 -5.56
N PRO A 8 -34.71 -30.33 -5.00
CA PRO A 8 -34.60 -28.93 -5.42
C PRO A 8 -34.08 -28.81 -6.86
N ASP A 9 -34.70 -27.89 -7.59
CA ASP A 9 -34.41 -27.49 -8.97
C ASP A 9 -32.98 -26.91 -9.08
N PRO A 10 -32.10 -27.43 -9.96
CA PRO A 10 -30.69 -27.02 -10.00
C PRO A 10 -30.41 -25.74 -10.80
N THR A 11 -31.41 -24.98 -11.22
CA THR A 11 -31.21 -23.79 -12.09
C THR A 11 -31.24 -22.44 -11.37
N LEU A 12 -30.47 -22.28 -10.28
CA LEU A 12 -30.20 -20.97 -9.67
C LEU A 12 -28.76 -20.87 -9.14
N LEU A 13 -27.76 -20.98 -10.02
CA LEU A 13 -26.38 -20.56 -9.76
C LEU A 13 -25.73 -20.01 -11.04
N GLU A 14 -26.32 -18.96 -11.60
CA GLU A 14 -25.59 -18.04 -12.47
C GLU A 14 -25.70 -16.66 -11.83
N GLY A 15 -24.87 -16.44 -10.81
CA GLY A 15 -24.55 -15.10 -10.37
C GLY A 15 -23.70 -14.45 -11.44
N GLU A 16 -24.22 -13.38 -12.04
CA GLU A 16 -23.50 -12.48 -12.91
C GLU A 16 -22.27 -11.93 -12.17
N GLU A 17 -21.10 -12.53 -12.40
CA GLU A 17 -19.85 -11.85 -12.12
C GLU A 17 -19.78 -10.64 -13.05
N THR A 18 -20.22 -9.48 -12.58
CA THR A 18 -19.90 -8.19 -13.21
C THR A 18 -18.42 -7.89 -12.97
N GLY A 19 -17.56 -8.70 -13.60
CA GLY A 19 -16.13 -8.51 -13.68
C GLY A 19 -15.88 -7.30 -14.57
N ALA A 20 -15.76 -6.12 -13.95
CA ALA A 20 -15.11 -5.00 -14.60
C ALA A 20 -13.76 -5.51 -15.16
N PRO A 21 -13.44 -5.24 -16.44
CA PRO A 21 -12.22 -5.76 -17.04
C PRO A 21 -11.03 -5.36 -16.18
N ILE A 22 -10.31 -6.34 -15.63
CA ILE A 22 -9.03 -6.15 -14.97
C ILE A 22 -8.07 -5.59 -15.99
N THR A 23 -8.01 -4.26 -16.06
CA THR A 23 -7.13 -3.55 -16.96
C THR A 23 -5.71 -3.96 -16.58
N PRO A 24 -4.90 -4.46 -17.54
CA PRO A 24 -3.50 -4.77 -17.26
C PRO A 24 -2.85 -3.56 -16.61
N LEU A 25 -2.02 -3.79 -15.58
CA LEU A 25 -1.34 -2.73 -14.83
C LEU A 25 -0.33 -1.91 -15.70
N THR A 26 -0.35 -2.08 -17.02
CA THR A 26 0.55 -1.46 -17.99
C THR A 26 0.00 -0.17 -18.61
N GLU A 27 -1.29 0.14 -18.46
CA GLU A 27 -1.85 1.43 -18.86
C GLU A 27 -2.40 2.19 -17.64
N ILE A 28 -2.13 3.49 -17.54
CA ILE A 28 -2.75 4.31 -16.48
C ILE A 28 -4.26 4.36 -16.78
N PRO A 29 -5.12 3.80 -15.90
CA PRO A 29 -6.56 3.71 -16.17
C PRO A 29 -7.14 5.09 -16.44
N ARG A 30 -8.11 5.19 -17.38
CA ARG A 30 -8.76 6.48 -17.72
C ARG A 30 -9.28 7.20 -16.47
N ALA A 31 -9.96 6.47 -15.59
CA ALA A 31 -10.48 7.02 -14.34
C ALA A 31 -9.39 7.62 -13.43
N MET A 32 -8.20 7.02 -13.43
CA MET A 32 -7.05 7.56 -12.71
C MET A 32 -6.57 8.86 -13.34
N ARG A 33 -6.41 8.90 -14.67
CA ARG A 33 -6.00 10.13 -15.38
C ARG A 33 -6.97 11.27 -15.13
N GLU A 34 -8.27 11.02 -15.24
CA GLU A 34 -9.31 12.03 -15.05
C GLU A 34 -9.37 12.55 -13.61
N ARG A 35 -9.26 11.65 -12.63
CA ARG A 35 -9.21 12.05 -11.21
C ARG A 35 -7.98 12.91 -10.93
N LEU A 36 -6.80 12.51 -11.40
CA LEU A 36 -5.57 13.28 -11.18
C LEU A 36 -5.60 14.62 -11.92
N ALA A 37 -6.19 14.69 -13.12
CA ALA A 37 -6.33 15.96 -13.85
C ALA A 37 -7.19 17.01 -13.10
N ASN A 38 -8.13 16.55 -12.26
CA ASN A 38 -9.01 17.40 -11.47
C ASN A 38 -8.60 17.52 -9.99
N ALA A 39 -7.47 16.92 -9.59
CA ALA A 39 -6.99 16.94 -8.22
C ALA A 39 -6.37 18.29 -7.85
N SER A 40 -6.45 18.67 -6.58
CA SER A 40 -5.72 19.84 -6.07
C SER A 40 -4.20 19.64 -6.20
N PRO A 41 -3.42 20.72 -6.29
CA PRO A 41 -1.96 20.63 -6.29
C PRO A 41 -1.40 19.84 -5.11
N ASP A 42 -2.03 19.98 -3.94
CA ASP A 42 -1.61 19.29 -2.71
C ASP A 42 -1.84 17.78 -2.83
N LEU A 43 -3.02 17.37 -3.28
CA LEU A 43 -3.34 15.96 -3.47
C LEU A 43 -2.42 15.29 -4.51
N LEU A 44 -2.06 16.02 -5.58
CA LEU A 44 -1.10 15.55 -6.57
C LEU A 44 0.30 15.34 -5.97
N ARG A 45 0.72 16.21 -5.04
CA ARG A 45 1.99 16.04 -4.32
C ARG A 45 1.96 14.81 -3.42
N GLU A 46 0.92 14.64 -2.62
CA GLU A 46 0.75 13.45 -1.74
C GLU A 46 0.76 12.14 -2.55
N PHE A 47 0.02 12.12 -3.67
CA PHE A 47 0.00 11.00 -4.61
C PHE A 47 1.39 10.69 -5.18
N LYS A 48 2.12 11.71 -5.63
CA LYS A 48 3.49 11.55 -6.16
C LYS A 48 4.44 10.99 -5.09
N CYS A 49 4.36 11.48 -3.85
CA CYS A 49 5.17 10.98 -2.74
C CYS A 49 4.90 9.49 -2.46
N LEU A 50 3.62 9.08 -2.42
CA LEU A 50 3.29 7.66 -2.23
C LEU A 50 3.81 6.79 -3.38
N ALA A 51 3.59 7.21 -4.62
CA ALA A 51 4.03 6.47 -5.80
C ALA A 51 5.56 6.33 -5.85
N LEU A 52 6.30 7.41 -5.55
CA LEU A 52 7.76 7.36 -5.46
C LEU A 52 8.23 6.39 -4.40
N ASN A 53 7.57 6.38 -3.24
CA ASN A 53 7.91 5.46 -2.18
C ASN A 53 7.73 4.00 -2.59
N VAL A 54 6.57 3.67 -3.19
CA VAL A 54 6.30 2.32 -3.71
C VAL A 54 7.31 1.93 -4.79
N TYR A 55 7.66 2.85 -5.70
CA TYR A 55 8.63 2.59 -6.75
C TYR A 55 10.01 2.25 -6.17
N TRP A 56 10.53 3.09 -5.28
CA TRP A 56 11.89 2.90 -4.80
C TRP A 56 12.04 1.74 -3.81
N GLU A 57 11.05 1.54 -2.94
CA GLU A 57 11.09 0.47 -1.94
C GLU A 57 10.67 -0.89 -2.50
N ALA A 58 9.76 -0.93 -3.48
CA ALA A 58 9.06 -2.16 -3.84
C ALA A 58 8.92 -2.44 -5.35
N LYS A 59 9.56 -1.69 -6.25
CA LYS A 59 9.44 -1.97 -7.71
C LYS A 59 9.75 -3.42 -8.12
N GLY A 60 10.68 -4.08 -7.41
CA GLY A 60 11.07 -5.47 -7.65
C GLY A 60 10.25 -6.50 -6.86
N GLU A 61 9.29 -6.07 -6.05
CA GLU A 61 8.44 -6.94 -5.24
C GLU A 61 7.19 -7.37 -6.02
N PRO A 62 6.55 -8.50 -5.65
CA PRO A 62 5.23 -8.85 -6.15
C PRO A 62 4.21 -7.74 -5.82
N LEU A 63 3.08 -7.71 -6.54
CA LEU A 63 2.06 -6.67 -6.37
C LEU A 63 1.62 -6.49 -4.90
N VAL A 64 1.45 -7.61 -4.18
CA VAL A 64 1.10 -7.59 -2.75
C VAL A 64 2.18 -6.91 -1.89
N GLY A 65 3.46 -7.04 -2.25
CA GLY A 65 4.56 -6.35 -1.55
C GLY A 65 4.59 -4.85 -1.84
N GLN A 66 4.20 -4.42 -3.04
CA GLN A 66 4.03 -3.00 -3.38
C GLN A 66 2.86 -2.39 -2.60
N MET A 67 1.72 -3.09 -2.55
CA MET A 67 0.57 -2.69 -1.73
C MET A 67 0.93 -2.63 -0.24
N ALA A 68 1.73 -3.58 0.26
CA ALA A 68 2.20 -3.60 1.63
C ALA A 68 3.02 -2.34 2.01
N VAL A 69 3.92 -1.88 1.13
CA VAL A 69 4.68 -0.63 1.37
C VAL A 69 3.75 0.58 1.38
N ALA A 70 2.80 0.67 0.43
CA ALA A 70 1.82 1.75 0.42
C ALA A 70 0.98 1.76 1.72
N ALA A 71 0.55 0.58 2.17
CA ALA A 71 -0.21 0.43 3.40
C ALA A 71 0.57 0.89 4.63
N VAL A 72 1.86 0.53 4.77
CA VAL A 72 2.70 1.03 5.87
C VAL A 72 2.77 2.56 5.90
N THR A 73 2.90 3.22 4.74
CA THR A 73 2.90 4.68 4.64
C THR A 73 1.58 5.27 5.13
N LEU A 74 0.43 4.70 4.74
CA LEU A 74 -0.89 5.17 5.15
C LEU A 74 -1.23 4.82 6.62
N ASN A 75 -0.74 3.69 7.12
CA ASN A 75 -0.86 3.30 8.54
C ASN A 75 -0.14 4.31 9.44
N ARG A 76 1.02 4.79 9.00
CA ARG A 76 1.74 5.88 9.69
C ARG A 76 0.96 7.18 9.67
N LEU A 77 0.43 7.60 8.52
CA LEU A 77 -0.42 8.78 8.41
C LEU A 77 -1.58 8.74 9.44
N GLY A 78 -2.21 7.56 9.58
CA GLY A 78 -3.27 7.30 10.55
C GLY A 78 -2.84 7.24 12.03
N ASN A 79 -1.54 7.06 12.31
CA ASN A 79 -1.04 6.90 13.67
C ASN A 79 -0.59 8.24 14.29
N PRO A 80 -1.01 8.59 15.53
CA PRO A 80 -0.69 9.88 16.17
C PRO A 80 0.79 10.23 16.31
N ARG A 81 1.69 9.23 16.31
CA ARG A 81 3.14 9.44 16.51
C ARG A 81 3.89 9.83 15.22
N PHE A 82 3.20 9.80 14.08
CA PHE A 82 3.81 10.10 12.79
C PHE A 82 3.21 11.37 12.17
N PRO A 83 3.91 11.97 11.20
CA PRO A 83 3.45 13.15 10.48
C PRO A 83 2.07 12.97 9.81
N LYS A 84 1.46 14.10 9.45
CA LYS A 84 0.05 14.16 9.01
C LYS A 84 -0.13 14.40 7.51
N SER A 85 0.94 14.25 6.75
CA SER A 85 0.93 14.10 5.31
C SER A 85 1.74 12.89 4.86
N VAL A 86 1.38 12.30 3.72
CA VAL A 86 2.13 11.23 3.07
C VAL A 86 3.54 11.71 2.74
N CYS A 87 3.68 12.92 2.20
CA CYS A 87 5.00 13.45 1.89
C CYS A 87 5.88 13.57 3.15
N GLU A 88 5.39 14.13 4.26
CA GLU A 88 6.19 14.18 5.49
C GLU A 88 6.53 12.79 6.03
N VAL A 89 5.65 11.79 5.88
CA VAL A 89 5.96 10.39 6.24
C VAL A 89 7.08 9.84 5.36
N VAL A 90 7.03 10.08 4.05
CA VAL A 90 8.03 9.60 3.07
C VAL A 90 9.38 10.29 3.27
N TRP A 91 9.38 11.58 3.59
CA TRP A 91 10.60 12.37 3.79
C TRP A 91 11.07 12.40 5.25
N GLN A 92 10.41 11.65 6.15
CA GLN A 92 10.74 11.61 7.55
C GLN A 92 12.20 11.17 7.77
N GLY A 93 12.96 12.02 8.46
CA GLY A 93 14.37 11.81 8.77
C GLY A 93 15.34 12.55 7.86
N VAL A 94 14.93 12.98 6.66
CA VAL A 94 15.78 13.72 5.72
C VAL A 94 16.23 15.07 6.29
N GLU A 95 15.32 15.82 6.89
CA GLU A 95 15.60 17.14 7.48
C GLU A 95 16.60 17.09 8.65
N SER A 96 16.70 15.92 9.31
CA SER A 96 17.58 15.76 10.48
C SER A 96 19.04 15.49 10.12
N GLY A 97 19.38 15.32 8.83
CA GLY A 97 20.73 14.99 8.36
C GLY A 97 21.26 13.65 8.87
N ARG A 98 20.42 12.85 9.53
CA ARG A 98 20.80 11.56 10.11
C ARG A 98 20.80 10.51 9.02
N ALA A 99 21.72 9.55 9.10
CA ALA A 99 21.69 8.29 8.34
C ALA A 99 20.46 7.39 8.65
N ASN A 100 19.42 7.94 9.30
CA ASN A 100 18.24 7.25 9.79
C ASN A 100 16.98 7.71 9.03
N CYS A 101 17.07 7.94 7.71
CA CYS A 101 15.86 8.16 6.92
C CYS A 101 14.93 6.97 7.04
N GLN A 102 13.63 7.25 7.09
CA GLN A 102 12.65 6.18 7.12
C GLN A 102 12.70 5.30 5.87
N PHE A 103 12.89 5.93 4.72
CA PHE A 103 13.00 5.25 3.44
C PHE A 103 14.39 5.55 2.88
N SER A 104 15.16 4.51 2.56
CA SER A 104 16.60 4.67 2.28
C SER A 104 16.85 5.53 1.05
N TRP A 105 15.96 5.46 0.06
CA TRP A 105 16.06 6.25 -1.17
C TRP A 105 15.86 7.76 -0.95
N ALA A 106 15.14 8.15 0.10
CA ALA A 106 14.93 9.55 0.45
C ALA A 106 16.24 10.21 0.92
N CYS A 107 17.06 9.46 1.67
CA CYS A 107 18.41 9.87 2.10
C CYS A 107 19.41 9.87 0.94
N ASP A 108 19.35 8.86 0.07
CA ASP A 108 20.25 8.72 -1.08
C ASP A 108 20.07 9.83 -2.14
N GLN A 109 19.07 10.71 -1.96
CA GLN A 109 18.69 11.74 -2.94
C GLN A 109 18.57 11.17 -4.35
N ARG A 110 18.06 9.93 -4.48
CA ARG A 110 17.73 9.32 -5.80
C ARG A 110 16.70 10.16 -6.58
N GLY A 111 16.17 11.19 -5.93
CA GLY A 111 15.36 12.23 -6.51
C GLY A 111 13.92 11.79 -6.66
N ASP A 112 13.14 12.68 -7.21
CA ASP A 112 11.75 12.48 -7.60
C ASP A 112 11.62 11.94 -9.03
N ARG A 113 12.69 11.34 -9.57
CA ARG A 113 12.80 10.86 -10.95
C ARG A 113 12.90 9.33 -11.01
N PRO A 114 11.80 8.63 -11.30
CA PRO A 114 11.80 7.22 -11.66
C PRO A 114 12.67 6.97 -12.90
N LEU A 115 13.30 5.79 -12.96
CA LEU A 115 14.25 5.40 -14.01
C LEU A 115 13.67 4.40 -15.01
N GLU A 116 12.55 3.76 -14.66
CA GLU A 116 11.94 2.68 -15.43
C GLU A 116 10.43 2.94 -15.58
N ASP A 117 9.95 2.98 -16.82
CA ASP A 117 8.58 3.38 -17.12
C ASP A 117 7.54 2.38 -16.59
N ILE A 118 7.74 1.08 -16.83
CA ILE A 118 6.76 0.05 -16.43
C ILE A 118 6.64 -0.04 -14.90
N PRO A 119 7.73 -0.16 -14.11
CA PRO A 119 7.60 -0.17 -12.66
C PRO A 119 7.08 1.17 -12.10
N TRP A 120 7.36 2.29 -12.77
CA TRP A 120 6.79 3.57 -12.37
C TRP A 120 5.27 3.63 -12.58
N GLN A 121 4.76 3.17 -13.72
CA GLN A 121 3.32 3.06 -13.98
C GLN A 121 2.64 2.14 -12.95
N ARG A 122 3.27 1.00 -12.64
CA ARG A 122 2.76 0.08 -11.62
C ARG A 122 2.71 0.74 -10.23
N ALA A 123 3.76 1.43 -9.83
CA ALA A 123 3.81 2.13 -8.54
C ALA A 123 2.74 3.23 -8.44
N GLN A 124 2.51 3.98 -9.51
CA GLN A 124 1.43 4.96 -9.60
C GLN A 124 0.04 4.32 -9.43
N GLN A 125 -0.21 3.17 -10.07
CA GLN A 125 -1.50 2.48 -9.91
C GLN A 125 -1.69 1.90 -8.51
N VAL A 126 -0.62 1.41 -7.87
CA VAL A 126 -0.66 0.96 -6.47
C VAL A 126 -0.99 2.14 -5.55
N ALA A 127 -0.32 3.28 -5.72
CA ALA A 127 -0.63 4.49 -4.96
C ALA A 127 -2.07 4.97 -5.19
N TYR A 128 -2.56 4.90 -6.43
CA TYR A 128 -3.93 5.28 -6.77
C TYR A 128 -4.96 4.38 -6.08
N ARG A 129 -4.75 3.06 -6.14
CA ARG A 129 -5.59 2.08 -5.44
C ARG A 129 -5.61 2.36 -3.94
N ALA A 130 -4.45 2.58 -3.34
CA ALA A 130 -4.31 2.82 -1.90
C ALA A 130 -4.98 4.12 -1.43
N MET A 131 -4.98 5.19 -2.25
CA MET A 131 -5.53 6.49 -1.85
C MET A 131 -7.00 6.69 -2.21
N PHE A 132 -7.49 6.06 -3.29
CA PHE A 132 -8.76 6.46 -3.90
C PHE A 132 -9.76 5.33 -4.13
N LEU A 133 -9.33 4.08 -3.96
CA LEU A 133 -10.20 2.91 -4.08
C LEU A 133 -10.30 2.25 -2.70
N ASP A 134 -10.66 0.96 -2.65
CA ASP A 134 -10.67 0.20 -1.40
C ASP A 134 -9.22 -0.06 -0.93
N PRO A 135 -8.76 0.57 0.16
CA PRO A 135 -7.38 0.45 0.60
C PRO A 135 -7.15 -0.92 1.24
N PHE A 136 -6.56 -1.82 0.46
CA PHE A 136 -6.14 -3.13 0.95
C PHE A 136 -4.82 -3.05 1.72
N ASP A 137 -4.83 -3.42 3.01
CA ASP A 137 -3.64 -3.59 3.84
C ASP A 137 -3.31 -5.08 4.08
N PRO A 138 -2.36 -5.67 3.32
CA PRO A 138 -1.95 -7.05 3.53
C PRO A 138 -1.08 -7.25 4.79
N THR A 139 -0.68 -6.17 5.47
CA THR A 139 0.32 -6.20 6.55
C THR A 139 -0.27 -6.26 7.95
N ASN A 140 -1.60 -6.18 8.07
CA ASN A 140 -2.31 -6.13 9.35
C ASN A 140 -1.82 -4.97 10.25
N GLY A 141 -1.75 -3.75 9.70
CA GLY A 141 -1.41 -2.55 10.44
C GLY A 141 0.08 -2.35 10.70
N ALA A 142 0.97 -2.93 9.87
CA ALA A 142 2.39 -2.73 10.06
C ALA A 142 2.77 -1.25 9.95
N LEU A 143 3.72 -0.85 10.78
CA LEU A 143 4.27 0.51 10.82
C LEU A 143 5.74 0.54 10.41
N TYR A 144 6.41 -0.61 10.34
CA TYR A 144 7.82 -0.69 9.98
C TYR A 144 8.05 -1.90 9.07
N PHE A 145 9.09 -1.82 8.24
CA PHE A 145 9.60 -2.98 7.53
C PHE A 145 11.10 -2.84 7.28
N HIS A 146 11.74 -3.96 6.97
CA HIS A 146 13.08 -3.96 6.39
C HIS A 146 13.22 -5.09 5.37
N ALA A 147 14.18 -4.94 4.47
CA ALA A 147 14.53 -5.99 3.53
C ALA A 147 15.31 -7.11 4.21
N ILE A 148 15.07 -8.37 3.84
CA ILE A 148 15.66 -9.58 4.47
C ILE A 148 17.20 -9.63 4.48
N TYR A 149 17.85 -8.82 3.64
CA TYR A 149 19.31 -8.73 3.54
C TYR A 149 19.89 -7.60 4.41
N VAL A 150 19.05 -6.91 5.19
CA VAL A 150 19.43 -5.88 6.17
C VAL A 150 18.99 -6.34 7.56
N ARG A 151 19.79 -6.03 8.59
CA ARG A 151 19.46 -6.32 9.99
C ARG A 151 19.56 -5.05 10.84
N PRO A 152 18.49 -4.26 10.94
CA PRO A 152 18.52 -3.04 11.75
C PRO A 152 18.33 -3.36 13.23
N GLN A 153 19.01 -2.60 14.11
CA GLN A 153 18.97 -2.81 15.56
C GLN A 153 17.55 -2.70 16.14
N TRP A 154 16.72 -1.80 15.62
CA TRP A 154 15.34 -1.61 16.08
C TRP A 154 14.44 -2.84 15.84
N ALA A 155 14.83 -3.78 14.96
CA ALA A 155 13.98 -4.93 14.63
C ALA A 155 13.73 -5.85 15.82
N ASP A 156 14.69 -5.93 16.75
CA ASP A 156 14.58 -6.76 17.94
C ASP A 156 13.60 -6.18 18.98
N GLU A 157 13.28 -4.89 18.87
CA GLU A 157 12.36 -4.17 19.75
C GLU A 157 10.91 -4.13 19.22
N LYS A 158 10.68 -4.62 18.00
CA LYS A 158 9.38 -4.51 17.30
C LYS A 158 8.75 -5.88 17.09
N ALA A 159 7.43 -5.88 17.03
CA ALA A 159 6.65 -7.09 16.82
C ALA A 159 6.69 -7.51 15.36
N ARG A 160 7.39 -8.60 15.04
CA ARG A 160 7.35 -9.17 13.69
C ARG A 160 5.95 -9.70 13.39
N ILE A 161 5.31 -9.16 12.36
CA ILE A 161 3.97 -9.59 11.94
C ILE A 161 4.08 -10.68 10.88
N MET A 162 4.77 -10.37 9.77
CA MET A 162 4.84 -11.27 8.62
C MET A 162 6.00 -10.95 7.70
N ARG A 163 6.15 -11.75 6.64
CA ARG A 163 7.05 -11.49 5.51
C ARG A 163 6.25 -11.52 4.22
N ILE A 164 6.41 -10.51 3.38
CA ILE A 164 5.86 -10.46 2.02
C ILE A 164 7.04 -10.19 1.09
N GLY A 165 7.29 -11.11 0.15
CA GLY A 165 8.44 -11.06 -0.75
C GLY A 165 9.77 -10.97 0.01
N ARG A 166 10.52 -9.88 -0.21
CA ARG A 166 11.82 -9.61 0.43
C ARG A 166 11.71 -8.70 1.64
N HIS A 167 10.50 -8.31 2.07
CA HIS A 167 10.29 -7.47 3.24
C HIS A 167 9.74 -8.23 4.44
N ILE A 168 10.26 -7.93 5.62
CA ILE A 168 9.68 -8.34 6.90
C ILE A 168 8.98 -7.12 7.50
N PHE A 169 7.72 -7.28 7.88
CA PHE A 169 6.84 -6.22 8.39
C PHE A 169 6.65 -6.33 9.89
N TYR A 170 6.57 -5.18 10.57
CA TYR A 170 6.51 -5.09 12.02
C TYR A 170 5.46 -4.09 12.51
N GLY A 171 4.85 -4.42 13.65
CA GLY A 171 3.94 -3.56 14.41
C GLY A 171 4.55 -3.09 15.74
N GLU A 172 3.74 -2.38 16.52
CA GLU A 172 4.14 -1.86 17.85
C GLU A 172 4.06 -2.92 18.96
N ASN A 173 3.19 -3.92 18.84
CA ASN A 173 2.97 -4.91 19.89
C ASN A 173 2.81 -6.33 19.33
N PRO A 174 3.50 -7.35 19.87
CA PRO A 174 3.41 -8.74 19.41
C PRO A 174 2.07 -9.43 19.76
N THR A 175 1.14 -8.71 20.41
CA THR A 175 -0.05 -9.30 21.04
C THR A 175 -1.38 -8.68 20.64
N LEU A 176 -1.46 -7.72 19.71
CA LEU A 176 -2.76 -7.11 19.33
C LEU A 176 -2.91 -6.89 17.81
N PRO A 177 -3.96 -7.44 17.17
CA PRO A 177 -4.37 -7.06 15.82
C PRO A 177 -4.79 -5.59 15.79
N SER A 178 -4.35 -4.83 14.78
CA SER A 178 -4.74 -3.43 14.64
C SER A 178 -6.18 -3.30 14.17
N LEU A 179 -7.03 -2.67 14.98
CA LEU A 179 -8.37 -2.22 14.60
C LEU A 179 -8.24 -0.92 13.80
N ILE A 180 -8.17 -0.99 12.47
CA ILE A 180 -8.50 0.16 11.63
C ILE A 180 -9.78 -0.17 10.87
N ASN A 181 -10.90 0.17 11.50
CA ASN A 181 -12.17 0.39 10.80
C ASN A 181 -12.14 1.84 10.30
N VAL A 182 -11.90 2.03 9.01
CA VAL A 182 -12.13 3.33 8.34
C VAL A 182 -13.62 3.49 8.12
N ALA A 183 -14.37 3.67 9.20
CA ALA A 183 -15.81 3.90 9.19
C ALA A 183 -16.19 4.85 10.32
N ASN A 184 -15.70 6.09 10.24
CA ASN A 184 -16.33 7.32 10.73
C ASN A 184 -15.28 8.42 10.86
N ARG A 185 -15.27 9.35 9.92
CA ARG A 185 -14.83 10.72 10.17
C ARG A 185 -15.90 11.63 9.58
N SER A 186 -16.70 12.17 10.48
CA SER A 186 -17.62 13.28 10.28
C SER A 186 -16.88 14.55 9.89
#